data_AF-A0A653W6K6-F1
#
_entry.id   AF-A0A653W6K6-F1
#
_cell.length_a   1.000
_cell.length_b   1.000
_cell.length_c   1.000
_cell.angle_alpha   90.00
_cell.angle_beta   90.00
_cell.angle_gamma   90.00
#
_symmetry.space_group_name_H-M   'P 1'
#
loop_
_entity.id
_entity.type
_entity.pdbx_description
1 polymer ?
#
loop_
_entity_poly.entity_id
_entity_poly.type
_entity_poly.pdbx_seq_one_letter_code
_entity_poly.pdbx_strand_id
1 'polypeptide(L)'
;MQSLLTRKLMVLTLLVTFFSAVAAADGVQGDEQAAYLSELKRLYLTTDERQALLAHSNALLDTYALRAAYQVGQAQRGDLSYRLRAGASGELILREEVREDQAAAVSVRNRHLSVFGLDPYIHYQCPPGGIRCILLDPRDGQPLLTIVRDHEGAAELAKALSFLIRNLQKG
;
A
#
# COMPACT_ATOMS: atom_id res chain seq x y z
N MET A 1 -36.57 76.45 8.68
CA MET A 1 -36.54 74.99 8.51
C MET A 1 -35.19 74.65 7.89
N GLN A 2 -34.25 74.21 8.74
CA GLN A 2 -32.80 74.23 8.49
C GLN A 2 -32.28 72.93 7.86
N SER A 3 -31.18 73.11 7.15
CA SER A 3 -30.48 72.28 6.19
C SER A 3 -29.32 71.45 6.78
N LEU A 4 -29.01 70.33 6.12
CA LEU A 4 -27.67 69.75 5.82
C LEU A 4 -26.72 69.31 6.97
N LEU A 5 -25.83 68.38 6.59
CA LEU A 5 -24.64 67.84 7.29
C LEU A 5 -24.94 66.75 8.35
N THR A 6 -24.24 65.61 8.48
CA THR A 6 -22.96 65.18 7.93
C THR A 6 -22.77 63.68 8.10
N ARG A 7 -22.17 63.10 7.06
CA ARG A 7 -21.58 61.77 6.91
C ARG A 7 -20.42 61.57 7.92
N LYS A 8 -20.50 60.55 8.79
CA LYS A 8 -19.33 59.98 9.49
C LYS A 8 -19.45 58.46 9.62
N LEU A 9 -18.32 57.82 9.30
CA LEU A 9 -18.05 56.38 9.24
C LEU A 9 -18.37 55.65 10.55
N MET A 10 -18.81 54.39 10.45
CA MET A 10 -18.25 53.35 11.33
C MET A 10 -18.25 51.99 10.64
N VAL A 11 -17.03 51.49 10.45
CA VAL A 11 -16.66 50.17 9.97
C VAL A 11 -16.99 49.14 11.06
N LEU A 12 -17.61 48.02 10.71
CA LEU A 12 -17.46 46.79 11.49
C LEU A 12 -17.48 45.58 10.54
N THR A 13 -16.29 45.28 10.04
CA THR A 13 -15.92 44.01 9.41
C THR A 13 -16.06 42.87 10.43
N LEU A 14 -17.07 42.03 10.28
CA LEU A 14 -17.16 40.75 10.99
C LEU A 14 -16.37 39.69 10.19
N LEU A 15 -15.06 39.64 10.43
CA LEU A 15 -14.20 38.57 9.93
C LEU A 15 -14.45 37.34 10.82
N VAL A 16 -15.33 36.43 10.40
CA VAL A 16 -15.48 35.12 11.06
C VAL A 16 -14.32 34.25 10.58
N THR A 17 -13.27 34.15 11.40
CA THR A 17 -12.20 33.17 11.20
C THR A 17 -12.73 31.78 11.57
N PHE A 18 -13.16 31.02 10.56
CA PHE A 18 -13.26 29.56 10.67
C PHE A 18 -11.85 28.98 10.72
N PHE A 19 -11.28 28.86 11.92
CA PHE A 19 -10.09 28.06 12.16
C PHE A 19 -10.55 26.62 12.43
N SER A 20 -10.77 25.85 11.38
CA SER A 20 -11.13 24.44 11.49
C SER A 20 -9.91 23.63 11.93
N ALA A 21 -10.07 22.90 13.04
CA ALA A 21 -9.08 22.00 13.61
C ALA A 21 -8.77 20.82 12.67
N VAL A 22 -7.61 20.86 12.02
CA VAL A 22 -7.03 19.73 11.27
C VAL A 22 -6.00 19.03 12.16
N ALA A 23 -6.46 18.34 13.21
CA ALA A 23 -5.56 17.59 14.11
C ALA A 23 -6.09 16.19 14.51
N ALA A 24 -7.35 15.86 14.15
CA ALA A 24 -7.96 14.59 14.54
C ALA A 24 -7.64 13.43 13.58
N ALA A 25 -7.28 13.70 12.32
CA ALA A 25 -7.05 12.65 11.32
C ALA A 25 -5.75 11.86 11.55
N ASP A 26 -4.67 12.52 11.98
CA ASP A 26 -3.37 11.88 12.18
C ASP A 26 -3.36 10.96 13.41
N GLY A 27 -4.09 11.33 14.48
CA GLY A 27 -4.18 10.52 15.71
C GLY A 27 -4.90 9.18 15.47
N VAL A 28 -6.03 9.20 14.76
CA VAL A 28 -6.81 7.99 14.45
C VAL A 28 -6.03 7.03 13.56
N GLN A 29 -5.27 7.54 12.60
CA GLN A 29 -4.44 6.71 11.72
C GLN A 29 -3.28 6.04 12.47
N GLY A 30 -2.70 6.73 13.46
CA GLY A 30 -1.66 6.18 14.33
C GLY A 30 -2.18 5.05 15.23
N ASP A 31 -3.35 5.22 15.82
CA ASP A 31 -3.98 4.21 16.67
C ASP A 31 -4.37 2.95 15.89
N GLU A 32 -4.92 3.12 14.68
CA GLU A 32 -5.22 1.99 13.78
C GLU A 32 -3.94 1.22 13.39
N GLN A 33 -2.86 1.94 13.07
CA GLN A 33 -1.57 1.33 12.77
C GLN A 33 -1.05 0.53 13.97
N ALA A 34 -1.09 1.09 15.17
CA ALA A 34 -0.61 0.42 16.38
C ALA A 34 -1.39 -0.86 16.69
N ALA A 35 -2.73 -0.81 16.59
CA ALA A 35 -3.59 -1.98 16.78
C ALA A 35 -3.31 -3.07 15.74
N TYR A 36 -3.19 -2.67 14.47
CA TYR A 36 -2.86 -3.58 13.37
C TYR A 36 -1.51 -4.29 13.59
N LEU A 37 -0.47 -3.52 13.92
CA LEU A 37 0.87 -4.08 14.17
C LEU A 37 0.90 -4.98 15.41
N SER A 38 0.13 -4.64 16.45
CA SER A 38 -0.02 -5.50 17.64
C SER A 38 -0.62 -6.86 17.27
N GLU A 39 -1.66 -6.86 16.45
CA GLU A 39 -2.31 -8.08 15.99
C GLU A 39 -1.39 -8.93 15.11
N LEU A 40 -0.66 -8.32 14.18
CA LEU A 40 0.31 -9.06 13.36
C LEU A 40 1.44 -9.67 14.21
N LYS A 41 1.97 -8.92 15.17
CA LYS A 41 2.99 -9.42 16.11
C LYS A 41 2.49 -10.65 16.87
N ARG A 42 1.24 -10.62 17.33
CA ARG A 42 0.58 -11.76 17.99
C ARG A 42 0.39 -12.94 17.03
N LEU A 43 -0.09 -12.69 15.81
CA LEU A 43 -0.34 -13.72 14.80
C LEU A 43 0.94 -14.45 14.37
N TYR A 44 2.03 -13.71 14.17
CA TYR A 44 3.33 -14.25 13.72
C TYR A 44 4.31 -14.54 14.86
N LEU A 45 3.84 -14.46 16.11
CA LEU A 45 4.62 -14.79 17.31
C LEU A 45 5.98 -14.08 17.37
N THR A 46 5.99 -12.78 17.08
CA THR A 46 7.21 -11.95 17.09
C THR A 46 6.95 -10.61 17.77
N THR A 47 8.00 -10.01 18.32
CA THR A 47 7.98 -8.63 18.84
C THR A 47 8.45 -7.62 17.80
N ASP A 48 9.03 -8.08 16.68
CA ASP A 48 9.57 -7.24 15.61
C ASP A 48 8.47 -6.92 14.58
N GLU A 49 8.15 -5.64 14.44
CA GLU A 49 7.12 -5.15 13.51
C GLU A 49 7.47 -5.44 12.05
N ARG A 50 8.74 -5.30 11.68
CA ARG A 50 9.22 -5.57 10.32
C ARG A 50 9.06 -7.04 9.99
N GLN A 51 9.44 -7.91 10.92
CA GLN A 51 9.29 -9.35 10.78
C GLN A 51 7.81 -9.72 10.63
N ALA A 52 6.93 -9.17 11.48
CA ALA A 52 5.50 -9.43 11.42
C ALA A 52 4.90 -8.99 10.06
N LEU A 53 5.23 -7.78 9.60
CA LEU A 53 4.77 -7.25 8.31
C LEU A 53 5.28 -8.05 7.12
N LEU A 54 6.55 -8.46 7.12
CA LEU A 54 7.12 -9.31 6.08
C LEU A 54 6.46 -10.69 6.06
N ALA A 55 6.26 -11.30 7.22
CA ALA A 55 5.61 -12.59 7.33
C ALA A 55 4.16 -12.52 6.81
N HIS A 56 3.43 -11.48 7.21
CA HIS A 56 2.07 -11.27 6.74
C HIS A 56 1.97 -11.03 5.24
N SER A 57 2.78 -10.12 4.71
CA SER A 57 2.80 -9.83 3.28
C SER A 57 3.15 -11.07 2.46
N ASN A 58 4.10 -11.89 2.92
CA ASN A 58 4.46 -13.14 2.25
C ASN A 58 3.36 -14.21 2.34
N ALA A 59 2.63 -14.30 3.46
CA ALA A 59 1.49 -15.21 3.59
C ALA A 59 0.34 -14.84 2.63
N LEU A 60 0.06 -13.54 2.50
CA LEU A 60 -0.90 -13.03 1.51
C LEU A 60 -0.44 -13.34 0.08
N LEU A 61 0.84 -13.10 -0.24
CA LEU A 61 1.39 -13.39 -1.57
C LEU A 61 1.34 -14.87 -1.93
N ASP A 62 1.50 -15.77 -0.96
CA ASP A 62 1.37 -17.22 -1.20
C ASP A 62 -0.09 -17.63 -1.39
N THR A 63 -0.99 -17.10 -0.55
CA THR A 63 -2.44 -17.35 -0.60
C THR A 63 -3.05 -16.89 -1.93
N TYR A 64 -2.67 -15.70 -2.38
CA TYR A 64 -3.23 -15.05 -3.58
C TYR A 64 -2.33 -15.18 -4.81
N ALA A 65 -1.35 -16.10 -4.78
CA ALA A 65 -0.47 -16.36 -5.92
C ALA A 65 -1.28 -16.74 -7.18
N LEU A 66 -0.92 -16.17 -8.33
CA LEU A 66 -1.57 -16.47 -9.60
C LEU A 66 -1.03 -17.81 -10.13
N ARG A 67 -1.74 -18.89 -9.83
CA ARG A 67 -1.42 -20.24 -10.31
C ARG A 67 -1.97 -20.50 -11.72
N ALA A 68 -1.40 -21.49 -12.41
CA ALA A 68 -1.86 -21.91 -13.74
C ALA A 68 -3.33 -22.35 -13.73
N ALA A 69 -3.81 -22.93 -12.63
CA ALA A 69 -5.19 -23.36 -12.44
C ALA A 69 -6.23 -22.22 -12.55
N TYR A 70 -5.85 -20.99 -12.20
CA TYR A 70 -6.74 -19.82 -12.35
C TYR A 70 -6.75 -19.25 -13.77
N GLN A 71 -5.81 -19.66 -14.63
CA GLN A 71 -5.57 -19.10 -15.96
C GLN A 71 -6.19 -19.95 -17.08
N VAL A 72 -7.38 -20.51 -16.83
CA VAL A 72 -8.09 -21.30 -17.84
C VAL A 72 -8.40 -20.45 -19.06
N GLY A 73 -8.08 -20.96 -20.26
CA GLY A 73 -8.31 -20.26 -21.52
C GLY A 73 -7.30 -19.14 -21.85
N GLN A 74 -6.26 -18.95 -21.03
CA GLN A 74 -5.16 -18.03 -21.35
C GLN A 74 -4.11 -18.72 -22.23
N ALA A 75 -3.53 -17.98 -23.16
CA ALA A 75 -2.52 -18.50 -24.09
C ALA A 75 -1.20 -18.86 -23.38
N GLN A 76 -0.77 -18.03 -22.43
CA GLN A 76 0.36 -18.32 -21.55
C GLN A 76 -0.19 -18.62 -20.16
N ARG A 77 0.03 -19.83 -19.65
CA ARG A 77 -0.31 -20.24 -18.29
C ARG A 77 0.96 -20.55 -17.53
N GLY A 78 0.96 -20.21 -16.25
CA GLY A 78 2.06 -20.57 -15.38
C GLY A 78 1.78 -20.22 -13.93
N ASP A 79 2.58 -20.77 -13.04
CA ASP A 79 2.59 -20.37 -11.65
C ASP A 79 3.47 -19.13 -11.48
N LEU A 80 2.86 -18.08 -10.95
CA LEU A 80 3.52 -16.85 -10.56
C LEU A 80 3.54 -16.79 -9.04
N SER A 81 4.74 -16.67 -8.46
CA SER A 81 4.92 -16.55 -7.02
C SER A 81 5.88 -15.42 -6.68
N TYR A 82 5.69 -14.86 -5.48
CA TYR A 82 6.45 -13.72 -4.98
C TYR A 82 7.00 -14.00 -3.60
N ARG A 83 8.16 -13.40 -3.30
CA ARG A 83 8.73 -13.37 -1.95
C ARG A 83 9.38 -12.03 -1.67
N LEU A 84 8.99 -11.44 -0.55
CA LEU A 84 9.53 -10.20 -0.03
C LEU A 84 10.58 -10.46 1.04
N ARG A 85 11.65 -9.68 1.01
CA ARG A 85 12.70 -9.64 2.04
C ARG A 85 13.17 -8.20 2.25
N ALA A 86 13.56 -7.86 3.47
CA ALA A 86 14.33 -6.65 3.70
C ALA A 86 15.75 -6.82 3.13
N GLY A 87 16.26 -5.80 2.46
CA GLY A 87 17.62 -5.70 1.95
C GLY A 87 18.51 -4.90 2.88
N ALA A 88 19.36 -4.05 2.30
CA ALA A 88 20.08 -3.02 3.05
C ALA A 88 19.10 -2.02 3.71
N SER A 89 19.63 -1.07 4.49
CA SER A 89 18.82 -0.03 5.14
C SER A 89 17.92 0.68 4.11
N GLY A 90 16.61 0.69 4.37
CA GLY A 90 15.60 1.25 3.47
C GLY A 90 15.45 0.54 2.14
N GLU A 91 15.80 -0.75 2.03
CA GLU A 91 15.62 -1.53 0.81
C GLU A 91 14.61 -2.66 1.01
N LEU A 92 13.67 -2.79 0.08
CA LEU A 92 12.76 -3.94 -0.06
C LEU A 92 13.14 -4.74 -1.31
N ILE A 93 13.37 -6.04 -1.15
CA ILE A 93 13.69 -6.96 -2.24
C ILE A 93 12.46 -7.81 -2.54
N LEU A 94 11.95 -7.70 -3.77
CA LEU A 94 10.86 -8.51 -4.30
C LEU A 94 11.43 -9.55 -5.27
N ARG A 95 11.42 -10.80 -4.86
CA ARG A 95 11.71 -11.95 -5.73
C ARG A 95 10.42 -12.40 -6.40
N GLU A 96 10.45 -12.54 -7.71
CA GLU A 96 9.39 -13.08 -8.54
C GLU A 96 9.89 -14.39 -9.15
N GLU A 97 9.08 -15.43 -9.12
CA GLU A 97 9.33 -16.69 -9.82
C GLU A 97 8.16 -16.99 -10.72
N VAL A 98 8.46 -17.29 -12.00
CA VAL A 98 7.48 -17.73 -12.99
C VAL A 98 7.85 -19.12 -13.46
N ARG A 99 6.93 -20.05 -13.32
CA ARG A 99 7.01 -21.40 -13.87
C ARG A 99 5.91 -21.56 -14.91
N GLU A 100 6.29 -21.58 -16.18
CA GLU A 100 5.32 -21.81 -17.25
C GLU A 100 4.89 -23.27 -17.27
N ASP A 101 3.60 -23.52 -17.52
CA ASP A 101 2.98 -24.85 -17.43
C ASP A 101 3.59 -25.86 -18.44
N GLN A 102 4.09 -25.37 -19.57
CA GLN A 102 4.67 -26.19 -20.64
C GLN A 102 6.21 -26.12 -20.71
N ALA A 103 6.85 -25.31 -19.86
CA ALA A 103 8.30 -25.18 -19.83
C ALA A 103 8.88 -25.85 -18.58
N ALA A 104 9.93 -26.65 -18.74
CA ALA A 104 10.68 -27.21 -17.59
C ALA A 104 11.49 -26.14 -16.84
N ALA A 105 11.61 -24.92 -17.40
CA ALA A 105 12.42 -23.85 -16.84
C ALA A 105 11.62 -22.95 -15.89
N VAL A 106 12.25 -22.58 -14.77
CA VAL A 106 11.77 -21.55 -13.86
C VAL A 106 12.55 -20.27 -14.14
N SER A 107 11.85 -19.17 -14.40
CA SER A 107 12.48 -17.86 -14.47
C SER A 107 12.38 -17.18 -13.10
N VAL A 108 13.48 -16.55 -12.68
CA VAL A 108 13.57 -15.86 -11.40
C VAL A 108 14.06 -14.44 -11.63
N ARG A 109 13.35 -13.47 -11.06
CA ARG A 109 13.70 -12.04 -11.14
C ARG A 109 13.69 -11.43 -9.75
N ASN A 110 14.76 -10.73 -9.38
CA ASN A 110 14.80 -9.93 -8.15
C ASN A 110 14.68 -8.45 -8.51
N ARG A 111 13.77 -7.75 -7.85
CA ARG A 111 13.62 -6.31 -7.95
C ARG A 111 13.97 -5.69 -6.61
N HIS A 112 14.73 -4.61 -6.69
CA HIS A 112 15.21 -3.86 -5.54
C HIS A 112 14.46 -2.52 -5.52
N LEU A 113 13.79 -2.25 -4.41
CA LEU A 113 13.03 -1.03 -4.17
C LEU A 113 13.67 -0.28 -3.00
N SER A 114 14.38 0.81 -3.32
CA SER A 114 14.77 1.79 -2.31
C SER A 114 13.55 2.55 -1.86
N VAL A 115 13.20 2.48 -0.57
CA VAL A 115 11.97 3.08 -0.03
C VAL A 115 12.14 4.52 0.43
N PHE A 116 13.36 5.02 0.59
CA PHE A 116 13.60 6.39 1.03
C PHE A 116 13.07 7.42 0.03
N GLY A 117 12.33 8.42 0.53
CA GLY A 117 11.74 9.48 -0.29
C GLY A 117 10.52 9.05 -1.12
N LEU A 118 10.06 7.80 -0.99
CA LEU A 118 8.86 7.33 -1.67
C LEU A 118 7.60 7.66 -0.89
N ASP A 119 6.51 7.86 -1.62
CA ASP A 119 5.16 7.74 -1.04
C ASP A 119 5.01 6.31 -0.47
N PRO A 120 4.74 6.16 0.83
CA PRO A 120 4.61 4.84 1.42
C PRO A 120 3.32 4.11 1.05
N TYR A 121 2.34 4.76 0.40
CA TYR A 121 1.06 4.12 0.10
C TYR A 121 1.13 3.29 -1.18
N ILE A 122 0.91 1.97 -1.02
CA ILE A 122 0.73 1.08 -2.15
C ILE A 122 -0.71 1.18 -2.64
N HIS A 123 -0.85 1.55 -3.91
CA HIS A 123 -2.13 1.51 -4.61
C HIS A 123 -2.31 0.18 -5.34
N TYR A 124 -3.56 -0.22 -5.53
CA TYR A 124 -3.90 -1.40 -6.30
C TYR A 124 -5.11 -1.15 -7.19
N GLN A 125 -5.21 -1.96 -8.25
CA GLN A 125 -6.32 -1.94 -9.19
C GLN A 125 -6.77 -3.37 -9.45
N CYS A 126 -8.07 -3.61 -9.36
CA CYS A 126 -8.70 -4.87 -9.76
C CYS A 126 -9.63 -4.56 -10.94
N PRO A 127 -9.13 -4.64 -12.19
CA PRO A 127 -9.95 -4.33 -13.36
C PRO A 127 -11.25 -5.14 -13.38
N PRO A 128 -12.37 -4.56 -13.88
CA PRO A 128 -13.66 -5.22 -13.87
C PRO A 128 -13.67 -6.52 -14.70
N GLY A 129 -12.83 -6.59 -15.73
CA GLY A 129 -12.56 -7.80 -16.51
C GLY A 129 -11.22 -8.44 -16.13
N GLY A 130 -11.20 -9.77 -16.06
CA GLY A 130 -10.00 -10.56 -15.78
C GLY A 130 -9.93 -11.16 -14.38
N ILE A 131 -8.85 -11.91 -14.15
CA ILE A 131 -8.63 -12.78 -13.00
C ILE A 131 -7.56 -12.27 -12.04
N ARG A 132 -7.14 -11.02 -12.19
CA ARG A 132 -6.02 -10.44 -11.42
C ARG A 132 -6.33 -9.09 -10.80
N CYS A 133 -5.72 -8.85 -9.66
CA CYS A 133 -5.48 -7.52 -9.13
C CYS A 133 -4.00 -7.17 -9.32
N ILE A 134 -3.72 -5.88 -9.52
CA ILE A 134 -2.38 -5.34 -9.80
C ILE A 134 -2.05 -4.37 -8.68
N LEU A 135 -0.95 -4.60 -7.97
CA LEU A 135 -0.37 -3.66 -7.03
C LEU A 135 0.67 -2.82 -7.77
N LEU A 136 0.66 -1.50 -7.54
CA LEU A 136 1.46 -0.54 -8.29
C LEU A 136 2.75 -0.18 -7.54
N ASP A 137 3.82 0.07 -8.28
CA ASP A 137 5.09 0.55 -7.76
C ASP A 137 4.92 2.02 -7.38
N PRO A 138 5.19 2.41 -6.12
CA PRO A 138 4.95 3.78 -5.64
C PRO A 138 5.91 4.80 -6.27
N ARG A 139 6.95 4.38 -6.99
CA ARG A 139 7.89 5.27 -7.68
C ARG A 139 7.33 5.86 -8.96
N ASP A 140 6.64 5.03 -9.74
CA ASP A 140 6.28 5.34 -11.13
C ASP A 140 4.85 4.93 -11.52
N GLY A 141 4.12 4.28 -10.61
CA GLY A 141 2.76 3.80 -10.84
C GLY A 141 2.67 2.58 -11.77
N GLN A 142 3.80 1.99 -12.18
CA GLN A 142 3.81 0.80 -13.02
C GLN A 142 3.44 -0.46 -12.21
N PRO A 143 3.05 -1.56 -12.86
CA PRO A 143 2.77 -2.81 -12.15
C PRO A 143 3.97 -3.31 -11.32
N LEU A 144 3.83 -3.29 -10.00
CA LEU A 144 4.80 -3.90 -9.08
C LEU A 144 4.58 -5.40 -9.03
N LEU A 145 3.38 -5.87 -8.70
CA LEU A 145 3.11 -7.31 -8.67
C LEU A 145 1.64 -7.57 -8.96
N THR A 146 1.32 -8.81 -9.32
CA THR A 146 -0.06 -9.21 -9.60
C THR A 146 -0.46 -10.41 -8.77
N ILE A 147 -1.67 -10.39 -8.24
CA ILE A 147 -2.27 -11.50 -7.49
C ILE A 147 -3.55 -11.95 -8.18
N VAL A 148 -4.07 -13.12 -7.81
CA VAL A 148 -5.42 -13.54 -8.21
C VAL A 148 -6.44 -12.48 -7.77
N ARG A 149 -7.52 -12.33 -8.53
CA ARG A 149 -8.54 -11.32 -8.25
C ARG A 149 -9.27 -11.64 -6.94
N ASP A 150 -8.87 -10.92 -5.92
CA ASP A 150 -9.51 -10.84 -4.61
C ASP A 150 -9.41 -9.39 -4.12
N HIS A 151 -10.56 -8.73 -3.94
CA HIS A 151 -10.59 -7.31 -3.58
C HIS A 151 -10.13 -7.08 -2.13
N GLU A 152 -10.47 -7.98 -1.21
CA GLU A 152 -10.10 -7.89 0.20
C GLU A 152 -8.62 -8.24 0.38
N GLY A 153 -8.16 -9.31 -0.27
CA GLY A 153 -6.75 -9.72 -0.30
C GLY A 153 -5.85 -8.65 -0.91
N ALA A 154 -6.28 -7.99 -1.98
CA ALA A 154 -5.55 -6.87 -2.57
C ALA A 154 -5.48 -5.65 -1.63
N ALA A 155 -6.58 -5.31 -0.96
CA ALA A 155 -6.63 -4.23 0.01
C ALA A 155 -5.71 -4.49 1.21
N GLU A 156 -5.76 -5.71 1.75
CA GLU A 156 -4.97 -6.12 2.91
C GLU A 156 -3.48 -6.16 2.55
N LEU A 157 -3.12 -6.70 1.39
CA LEU A 157 -1.74 -6.69 0.93
C LEU A 157 -1.23 -5.26 0.71
N ALA A 158 -2.03 -4.38 0.11
CA ALA A 158 -1.66 -2.98 -0.07
C ALA A 158 -1.45 -2.27 1.29
N LYS A 159 -2.32 -2.52 2.27
CA LYS A 159 -2.18 -2.01 3.64
C LYS A 159 -0.90 -2.50 4.31
N ALA A 160 -0.65 -3.82 4.29
CA ALA A 160 0.53 -4.44 4.87
C ALA A 160 1.83 -3.90 4.25
N LEU A 161 1.88 -3.81 2.91
CA LEU A 161 3.04 -3.26 2.21
C LEU A 161 3.26 -1.77 2.51
N SER A 162 2.19 -1.00 2.64
CA SER A 162 2.31 0.42 2.98
C SER A 162 2.93 0.62 4.37
N PHE A 163 2.53 -0.19 5.35
CA PHE A 163 3.15 -0.18 6.67
C PHE A 163 4.58 -0.71 6.65
N LEU A 164 4.89 -1.73 5.84
CA LEU A 164 6.25 -2.24 5.66
C LEU A 164 7.18 -1.18 5.09
N ILE A 165 6.75 -0.45 4.06
CA ILE A 165 7.52 0.64 3.46
C ILE A 165 7.79 1.73 4.49
N ARG A 166 6.77 2.18 5.25
CA ARG A 166 6.97 3.14 6.36
C ARG A 166 7.94 2.63 7.42
N ASN A 167 7.86 1.35 7.78
CA ASN A 167 8.77 0.75 8.76
C ASN A 167 10.22 0.75 8.24
N LEU A 168 10.44 0.39 6.97
CA LEU A 168 11.77 0.39 6.35
C LEU A 168 12.36 1.80 6.20
N GLN A 169 11.53 2.82 6.00
CA GLN A 169 11.97 4.22 5.94
C GLN A 169 12.48 4.75 7.29
N LYS A 170 12.12 4.13 8.41
CA LYS A 170 12.55 4.56 9.76
C LYS A 170 13.94 4.03 10.18
N GLY A 171 14.50 3.07 9.43
CA GLY A 171 15.76 2.38 9.77
C GLY A 171 15.53 1.08 10.51
#